data_AF-A0A1M4UX83-F1
#
_entry.id   AF-A0A1M4UX83-F1
#
_cell.length_a   1.000
_cell.length_b   1.000
_cell.length_c   1.000
_cell.angle_alpha   90.00
_cell.angle_beta   90.00
_cell.angle_gamma   90.00
#
_symmetry.space_group_name_H-M   'P 1'
#
loop_
_entity.id
_entity.type
_entity.pdbx_description
1 polymer ?
#
loop_
_entity_poly.entity_id
_entity_poly.type
_entity_poly.pdbx_seq_one_letter_code
_entity_poly.pdbx_strand_id
1 'polypeptide(L)'
;MPFERFTASNAALLLIDHQIVTMGWIKSISPEEMKRNVLMLAQTASTLNMPVVLTSSMEDLGLGSLLSELESTLPDAFAARIKRVGVVNAMDDKNFAASVKSIGRKKLILAGATNDVGTVFPALTLEGEGYDVQVVADAGGSSSKMADDMALRRMEQAGVVLTGTNQIIAELAGDWSTPEGSQIIQEVIMPGLLG
;
A
#
# COMPACT_ATOMS: atom_id res chain seq x y z
N MET A 1 10.78 16.51 13.93
CA MET A 1 10.67 17.33 12.70
C MET A 1 9.28 17.95 12.67
N PRO A 2 9.05 19.08 11.97
CA PRO A 2 7.68 19.60 11.77
C PRO A 2 6.84 18.56 11.01
N PHE A 3 5.54 18.52 11.31
CA PHE A 3 4.60 17.69 10.57
C PHE A 3 4.52 18.18 9.12
N GLU A 4 4.86 17.31 8.17
CA GLU A 4 4.77 17.62 6.75
C GLU A 4 3.81 16.67 6.04
N ARG A 5 2.65 17.22 5.69
CA ARG A 5 1.50 16.47 5.18
C ARG A 5 1.79 15.77 3.84
N PHE A 6 1.26 14.56 3.69
CA PHE A 6 1.16 13.84 2.42
C PHE A 6 -0.07 14.34 1.65
N THR A 7 0.11 14.62 0.36
CA THR A 7 -0.96 15.08 -0.53
C THR A 7 -0.95 14.27 -1.82
N ALA A 8 -2.08 14.26 -2.53
CA ALA A 8 -2.16 13.63 -3.85
C ALA A 8 -1.09 14.14 -4.84
N SER A 9 -0.69 15.40 -4.70
CA SER A 9 0.27 16.06 -5.58
C SER A 9 1.74 15.82 -5.22
N ASN A 10 2.06 15.26 -4.05
CA ASN A 10 3.44 15.04 -3.61
C ASN A 10 3.77 13.57 -3.26
N ALA A 11 2.74 12.73 -3.09
CA ALA A 11 2.89 11.33 -2.72
C ALA A 11 2.56 10.36 -3.87
N ALA A 12 2.99 9.11 -3.72
CA ALA A 12 2.58 7.99 -4.56
C ALA A 12 2.20 6.78 -3.70
N LEU A 13 1.34 5.92 -4.23
CA LEU A 13 0.89 4.70 -3.58
C LEU A 13 1.64 3.48 -4.14
N LEU A 14 2.14 2.63 -3.26
CA LEU A 14 2.82 1.38 -3.58
C LEU A 14 2.04 0.23 -2.93
N LEU A 15 1.44 -0.65 -3.74
CA LEU A 15 0.74 -1.84 -3.24
C LEU A 15 1.55 -3.10 -3.58
N ILE A 16 1.90 -3.85 -2.55
CA ILE A 16 2.86 -4.96 -2.63
C ILE A 16 2.16 -6.28 -2.31
N ASP A 17 2.09 -7.16 -3.30
CA ASP A 17 1.76 -8.58 -3.14
C ASP A 17 0.37 -8.88 -2.53
N HIS A 18 -0.63 -8.01 -2.75
CA HIS A 18 -2.05 -8.27 -2.44
C HIS A 18 -2.67 -9.34 -3.35
N GLN A 19 -2.09 -10.53 -3.32
CA GLN A 19 -2.48 -11.73 -4.05
C GLN A 19 -3.38 -12.59 -3.16
N ILE A 20 -4.33 -13.28 -3.77
CA ILE A 20 -5.32 -14.09 -3.03
C ILE A 20 -4.62 -15.14 -2.15
N VAL A 21 -3.59 -15.80 -2.67
CA VAL A 21 -2.83 -16.83 -1.92
C VAL A 21 -2.06 -16.21 -0.76
N THR A 22 -1.34 -15.13 -1.01
CA THR A 22 -0.52 -14.43 0.00
C THR A 22 -1.38 -13.87 1.13
N MET A 23 -2.51 -13.25 0.79
CA MET A 23 -3.49 -12.76 1.76
C MET A 23 -4.10 -13.89 2.60
N GLY A 24 -4.23 -15.09 2.04
CA GLY A 24 -4.70 -16.28 2.77
C GLY A 24 -3.76 -16.77 3.88
N TRP A 25 -2.53 -16.28 3.95
CA TRP A 25 -1.60 -16.61 5.03
C TRP A 25 -1.77 -15.73 6.27
N ILE A 26 -2.46 -14.59 6.12
CA ILE A 26 -2.57 -13.57 7.16
C ILE A 26 -3.58 -13.98 8.23
N LYS A 27 -3.18 -13.77 9.49
CA LYS A 27 -3.99 -14.09 10.68
C LYS A 27 -3.98 -12.97 11.72
N SER A 28 -3.26 -11.86 11.50
CA SER A 28 -3.22 -10.73 12.42
C SER A 28 -4.40 -9.75 12.26
N ILE A 29 -5.12 -9.83 11.15
CA ILE A 29 -6.30 -9.03 10.81
C ILE A 29 -7.31 -9.91 10.05
N SER A 30 -8.59 -9.55 10.04
CA SER A 30 -9.59 -10.29 9.26
C SER A 30 -9.34 -10.13 7.75
N PRO A 31 -9.51 -11.19 6.94
CA PRO A 31 -9.37 -11.10 5.48
C PRO A 31 -10.28 -10.05 4.85
N GLU A 32 -11.50 -9.92 5.35
CA GLU A 32 -12.50 -8.95 4.89
C GLU A 32 -12.04 -7.52 5.13
N GLU A 33 -11.56 -7.23 6.35
CA GLU A 33 -11.07 -5.91 6.72
C GLU A 33 -9.83 -5.51 5.92
N MET A 34 -8.84 -6.40 5.80
CA MET A 34 -7.64 -6.13 5.00
C MET A 34 -8.00 -5.87 3.52
N LYS A 35 -8.85 -6.72 2.93
CA LYS A 35 -9.28 -6.57 1.54
C LYS A 35 -10.01 -5.24 1.34
N ARG A 36 -10.93 -4.91 2.23
CA ARG A 36 -11.64 -3.62 2.22
C ARG A 36 -10.67 -2.46 2.28
N ASN A 37 -9.71 -2.51 3.21
CA ASN A 37 -8.75 -1.43 3.43
C ASN A 37 -7.83 -1.21 2.23
N VAL A 38 -7.32 -2.26 1.57
CA VAL A 38 -6.51 -2.08 0.35
C VAL A 38 -7.34 -1.52 -0.82
N LEU A 39 -8.60 -1.95 -0.96
CA LEU A 39 -9.47 -1.42 -2.01
C LEU A 39 -9.84 0.05 -1.77
N MET A 40 -10.02 0.46 -0.51
CA MET A 40 -10.21 1.87 -0.16
C MET A 40 -9.01 2.73 -0.53
N LEU A 41 -7.78 2.24 -0.30
CA LEU A 41 -6.56 2.94 -0.73
C LEU A 41 -6.50 3.07 -2.26
N ALA A 42 -6.78 1.98 -2.99
CA ALA A 42 -6.77 1.96 -4.45
C ALA A 42 -7.80 2.93 -5.04
N GLN A 43 -9.03 2.91 -4.53
CA GLN A 43 -10.10 3.82 -4.96
C GLN A 43 -9.74 5.28 -4.67
N THR A 44 -9.23 5.57 -3.48
CA THR A 44 -8.78 6.93 -3.12
C THR A 44 -7.68 7.43 -4.06
N ALA A 45 -6.68 6.59 -4.35
CA ALA A 45 -5.61 6.94 -5.28
C ALA A 45 -6.15 7.19 -6.70
N SER A 46 -7.12 6.39 -7.15
CA SER A 46 -7.80 6.62 -8.43
C SER A 46 -8.57 7.94 -8.45
N THR A 47 -9.39 8.23 -7.43
CA THR A 47 -10.16 9.49 -7.34
C THR A 47 -9.24 10.71 -7.34
N LEU A 48 -8.10 10.61 -6.68
CA LEU A 48 -7.11 11.70 -6.57
C LEU A 48 -6.10 11.73 -7.72
N ASN A 49 -6.21 10.85 -8.71
CA ASN A 49 -5.27 10.71 -9.82
C ASN A 49 -3.80 10.56 -9.35
N MET A 50 -3.60 9.80 -8.28
CA MET A 50 -2.27 9.56 -7.72
C MET A 50 -1.50 8.51 -8.54
N PRO A 51 -0.18 8.66 -8.67
CA PRO A 51 0.65 7.57 -9.19
C PRO A 51 0.55 6.33 -8.29
N VAL A 52 0.30 5.18 -8.90
CA VAL A 52 0.28 3.88 -8.21
C VAL A 52 1.25 2.91 -8.87
N VAL A 53 2.03 2.18 -8.07
CA VAL A 53 2.84 1.05 -8.53
C VAL A 53 2.38 -0.22 -7.82
N LEU A 54 2.11 -1.24 -8.61
CA LEU A 54 1.72 -2.55 -8.14
C LEU A 54 2.87 -3.55 -8.39
N THR A 55 3.05 -4.48 -7.46
CA THR A 55 3.92 -5.64 -7.64
C THR A 55 3.27 -6.89 -7.09
N SER A 56 3.61 -8.03 -7.69
CA SER A 56 3.26 -9.36 -7.21
C SER A 56 4.52 -10.22 -7.09
N SER A 57 4.46 -11.19 -6.18
CA SER A 57 5.52 -12.17 -5.95
C SER A 57 5.10 -13.52 -6.51
N MET A 58 5.95 -14.16 -7.31
CA MET A 58 5.75 -15.50 -7.85
C MET A 58 4.36 -15.74 -8.48
N GLU A 59 3.79 -14.71 -9.11
CA GLU A 59 2.42 -14.71 -9.63
C GLU A 59 2.19 -15.88 -10.59
N ASP A 60 3.05 -16.01 -11.61
CA ASP A 60 2.99 -17.07 -12.62
C ASP A 60 3.63 -18.39 -12.13
N LEU A 61 4.09 -18.45 -10.87
CA LEU A 61 4.78 -19.59 -10.25
C LEU A 61 4.04 -20.20 -9.05
N GLY A 62 2.78 -19.83 -8.84
CA GLY A 62 1.88 -20.51 -7.88
C GLY A 62 1.27 -19.63 -6.80
N LEU A 63 1.68 -18.36 -6.66
CA LEU A 63 1.02 -17.43 -5.73
C LEU A 63 -0.18 -16.71 -6.37
N GLY A 64 -0.36 -16.83 -7.68
CA GLY A 64 -1.52 -16.32 -8.39
C GLY A 64 -1.55 -14.79 -8.49
N SER A 65 -2.58 -14.27 -9.14
CA SER A 65 -2.70 -12.83 -9.42
C SER A 65 -3.02 -12.01 -8.16
N LEU A 66 -2.76 -10.70 -8.27
CA LEU A 66 -3.35 -9.68 -7.40
C LEU A 66 -4.89 -9.76 -7.43
N LEU A 67 -5.54 -9.21 -6.40
CA LEU A 67 -7.00 -9.06 -6.35
C LEU A 67 -7.57 -8.49 -7.66
N SER A 68 -8.60 -9.15 -8.21
CA SER A 68 -9.26 -8.72 -9.45
C SER A 68 -9.86 -7.33 -9.36
N GLU A 69 -10.29 -6.91 -8.17
CA GLU A 69 -10.86 -5.58 -7.93
C GLU A 69 -9.81 -4.46 -8.10
N LEU A 70 -8.51 -4.78 -7.99
CA LEU A 70 -7.46 -3.83 -8.33
C LEU A 70 -7.35 -3.62 -9.84
N GLU A 71 -7.69 -4.62 -10.67
CA GLU A 71 -7.74 -4.47 -12.12
C GLU A 71 -8.85 -3.50 -12.54
N SER A 72 -10.04 -3.59 -11.92
CA SER A 72 -11.13 -2.67 -12.21
C SER A 72 -10.88 -1.24 -11.68
N THR A 73 -10.17 -1.12 -10.55
CA THR A 73 -9.95 0.18 -9.89
C THR A 73 -8.73 0.91 -10.44
N LEU A 74 -7.68 0.17 -10.80
CA LEU A 74 -6.38 0.70 -11.23
C LEU A 74 -5.90 -0.04 -12.50
N PRO A 75 -6.66 0.00 -13.61
CA PRO A 75 -6.41 -0.85 -14.78
C PRO A 75 -5.00 -0.67 -15.37
N ASP A 76 -4.53 0.58 -15.48
CA ASP A 76 -3.21 0.88 -16.04
C ASP A 76 -2.08 0.36 -15.15
N ALA A 77 -2.17 0.59 -13.84
CA ALA A 77 -1.17 0.11 -12.88
C ALA A 77 -1.22 -1.43 -12.74
N PHE A 78 -2.40 -2.04 -12.87
CA PHE A 78 -2.56 -3.48 -12.88
C PHE A 78 -1.93 -4.12 -14.11
N ALA A 79 -2.18 -3.58 -15.30
CA ALA A 79 -1.55 -4.02 -16.53
C ALA A 79 -0.02 -3.86 -16.50
N ALA A 80 0.48 -2.77 -15.90
CA ALA A 80 1.90 -2.46 -15.79
C ALA A 80 2.60 -3.06 -14.55
N ARG A 81 1.91 -3.87 -13.74
CA ARG A 81 2.44 -4.40 -12.48
C ARG A 81 3.76 -5.17 -12.67
N ILE A 82 4.64 -5.08 -11.67
CA ILE A 82 5.92 -5.78 -11.69
C ILE A 82 5.74 -7.17 -11.08
N LYS A 83 5.82 -8.21 -11.90
CA LYS A 83 5.77 -9.61 -11.47
C LYS A 83 7.16 -10.11 -11.09
N ARG A 84 7.48 -10.11 -9.79
CA ARG A 84 8.77 -10.58 -9.27
C ARG A 84 8.77 -12.11 -9.20
N VAL A 85 9.82 -12.74 -9.72
CA VAL A 85 9.90 -14.22 -9.83
C VAL A 85 10.40 -14.88 -8.54
N GLY A 86 11.00 -14.12 -7.63
CA GLY A 86 11.52 -14.65 -6.35
C GLY A 86 12.27 -13.66 -5.48
N VAL A 87 12.51 -12.43 -5.95
CA VAL A 87 13.08 -11.36 -5.13
C VAL A 87 12.07 -10.99 -4.04
N VAL A 88 12.45 -11.10 -2.77
CA VAL A 88 11.54 -10.89 -1.62
C VAL A 88 11.35 -9.40 -1.32
N ASN A 89 12.45 -8.65 -1.18
CA ASN A 89 12.39 -7.20 -1.04
C ASN A 89 12.09 -6.57 -2.41
N ALA A 90 10.93 -5.94 -2.57
CA ALA A 90 10.54 -5.40 -3.87
C ALA A 90 11.55 -4.38 -4.42
N MET A 91 12.22 -3.60 -3.55
CA MET A 91 13.23 -2.62 -3.98
C MET A 91 14.54 -3.25 -4.47
N ASP A 92 14.80 -4.53 -4.21
CA ASP A 92 15.93 -5.25 -4.79
C ASP A 92 15.64 -5.70 -6.24
N ASP A 93 14.37 -5.71 -6.65
CA ASP A 93 13.98 -5.94 -8.04
C ASP A 93 14.20 -4.66 -8.84
N LYS A 94 15.04 -4.75 -9.87
CA LYS A 94 15.45 -3.59 -10.68
C LYS A 94 14.27 -2.91 -11.39
N ASN A 95 13.26 -3.67 -11.80
CA ASN A 95 12.11 -3.11 -12.50
C ASN A 95 11.19 -2.38 -11.53
N PHE A 96 10.95 -2.95 -10.34
CA PHE A 96 10.17 -2.27 -9.31
C PHE A 96 10.87 -1.00 -8.82
N ALA A 97 12.17 -1.08 -8.48
CA ALA A 97 12.94 0.07 -8.06
C ALA A 97 12.99 1.18 -9.13
N ALA A 98 13.15 0.82 -10.40
CA ALA A 98 13.11 1.78 -11.51
C ALA A 98 11.72 2.42 -11.64
N SER A 99 10.65 1.63 -11.51
CA SER A 99 9.27 2.13 -11.54
C SER A 99 9.06 3.16 -10.43
N VAL A 100 9.36 2.82 -9.18
CA VAL A 100 9.25 3.73 -8.01
C VAL A 100 10.08 5.00 -8.21
N LYS A 101 11.33 4.88 -8.68
CA LYS A 101 12.22 6.04 -8.92
C LYS A 101 11.70 6.95 -10.03
N SER A 102 11.07 6.39 -11.07
CA SER A 102 10.55 7.16 -12.20
C SER A 102 9.33 8.03 -11.88
N ILE A 103 8.61 7.72 -10.79
CA ILE A 103 7.49 8.54 -10.30
C ILE A 103 7.95 9.96 -9.90
N GLY A 104 9.20 10.09 -9.42
CA GLY A 104 9.74 11.38 -8.98
C GLY A 104 9.11 11.94 -7.70
N ARG A 105 8.48 11.09 -6.88
CA ARG A 105 7.89 11.47 -5.58
C ARG A 105 8.76 11.01 -4.42
N LYS A 106 8.93 11.87 -3.42
CA LYS A 106 9.70 11.55 -2.19
C LYS A 106 8.84 10.96 -1.09
N LYS A 107 7.54 11.21 -1.11
CA LYS A 107 6.56 10.69 -0.15
C LYS A 107 5.92 9.44 -0.71
N LEU A 108 6.08 8.32 -0.01
CA LEU A 108 5.60 7.02 -0.46
C LEU A 108 4.67 6.42 0.58
N ILE A 109 3.47 6.08 0.13
CA ILE A 109 2.48 5.35 0.93
C ILE A 109 2.61 3.88 0.54
N LEU A 110 2.86 3.02 1.50
CA LEU A 110 3.14 1.61 1.29
C LEU A 110 2.09 0.76 2.00
N ALA A 111 1.50 -0.19 1.29
CA ALA A 111 0.71 -1.26 1.88
C ALA A 111 1.10 -2.58 1.21
N GLY A 112 1.10 -3.67 1.96
CA GLY A 112 1.43 -4.95 1.38
C GLY A 112 0.98 -6.16 2.19
N ALA A 113 0.92 -7.30 1.52
CA ALA A 113 0.68 -8.60 2.13
C ALA A 113 1.92 -9.48 1.88
N THR A 114 2.71 -9.86 2.88
CA THR A 114 2.55 -9.64 4.33
C THR A 114 3.43 -8.52 4.88
N ASN A 115 3.04 -7.93 6.01
CA ASN A 115 3.82 -6.89 6.70
C ASN A 115 5.20 -7.41 7.15
N ASP A 116 5.25 -8.64 7.65
CA ASP A 116 6.47 -9.31 8.16
C ASP A 116 7.45 -9.79 7.09
N VAL A 117 7.10 -9.69 5.80
CA VAL A 117 7.97 -10.10 4.69
C VAL A 117 7.96 -9.07 3.56
N GLY A 118 6.85 -8.95 2.84
CA GLY A 118 6.74 -8.15 1.62
C GLY A 118 6.78 -6.64 1.86
N THR A 119 6.26 -6.16 3.00
CA THR A 119 6.19 -4.71 3.30
C THR A 119 7.44 -4.21 4.03
N VAL A 120 7.94 -4.95 5.03
CA VAL A 120 9.01 -4.48 5.92
C VAL A 120 10.31 -4.15 5.17
N PHE A 121 10.76 -5.00 4.25
CA PHE A 121 12.04 -4.76 3.57
C PHE A 121 12.05 -3.58 2.60
N PRO A 122 11.05 -3.41 1.71
CA PRO A 122 11.01 -2.21 0.86
C PRO A 122 10.80 -0.94 1.68
N ALA A 123 10.01 -0.95 2.76
CA ALA A 123 9.87 0.20 3.65
C ALA A 123 11.23 0.65 4.24
N LEU A 124 11.99 -0.30 4.79
CA LEU A 124 13.32 -0.03 5.33
C LEU A 124 14.32 0.44 4.27
N THR A 125 14.23 -0.12 3.06
CA THR A 125 15.09 0.27 1.94
C THR A 125 14.81 1.72 1.51
N LEU A 126 13.52 2.06 1.34
CA LEU A 126 13.09 3.40 0.94
C LEU A 126 13.46 4.45 1.97
N GLU A 127 13.21 4.19 3.26
CA GLU A 127 13.62 5.08 4.35
C GLU A 127 15.15 5.29 4.34
N GLY A 128 15.93 4.21 4.18
CA GLY A 128 17.40 4.29 4.05
C GLY A 128 17.89 5.03 2.79
N GLU A 129 17.11 5.06 1.72
CA GLU A 129 17.37 5.86 0.51
C GLU A 129 16.89 7.33 0.64
N GLY A 130 16.35 7.73 1.79
CA GLY A 130 15.89 9.09 2.06
C GLY A 130 14.57 9.45 1.37
N TYR A 131 13.64 8.50 1.35
CA TYR A 131 12.22 8.74 1.09
C TYR A 131 11.49 8.93 2.43
N ASP A 132 10.38 9.67 2.41
CA ASP A 132 9.44 9.72 3.53
C ASP A 132 8.43 8.59 3.34
N VAL A 133 8.44 7.59 4.22
CA VAL A 133 7.58 6.40 4.08
C VAL A 133 6.47 6.39 5.12
N GLN A 134 5.21 6.28 4.66
CA GLN A 134 4.09 5.90 5.51
C GLN A 134 3.63 4.48 5.17
N VAL A 135 3.65 3.57 6.15
CA VAL A 135 3.13 2.20 5.99
C VAL A 135 1.70 2.13 6.55
N VAL A 136 0.76 1.72 5.71
CA VAL A 136 -0.64 1.52 6.08
C VAL A 136 -0.81 0.12 6.69
N ALA A 137 -0.71 0.05 8.02
CA ALA A 137 -0.56 -1.21 8.74
C ALA A 137 -1.78 -2.14 8.64
N ASP A 138 -2.99 -1.56 8.54
CA ASP A 138 -4.29 -2.25 8.47
C ASP A 138 -4.75 -2.56 7.03
N ALA A 139 -4.00 -2.13 6.02
CA ALA A 139 -4.15 -2.60 4.62
C ALA A 139 -3.21 -3.77 4.29
N GLY A 140 -2.58 -4.34 5.33
CA GLY A 140 -1.72 -5.51 5.29
C GLY A 140 -1.92 -6.35 6.54
N GLY A 141 -1.03 -7.31 6.74
CA GLY A 141 -1.01 -8.13 7.94
C GLY A 141 0.04 -9.23 7.85
N SER A 142 0.12 -10.06 8.87
CA SER A 142 1.14 -11.11 8.99
C SER A 142 0.54 -12.44 9.41
N SER A 143 1.36 -13.50 9.34
CA SER A 143 0.98 -14.88 9.69
C SER A 143 0.57 -15.07 11.16
N SER A 144 0.94 -14.13 12.03
CA SER A 144 0.51 -14.06 13.43
C SER A 144 0.62 -12.61 13.92
N LYS A 145 -0.11 -12.28 15.00
CA LYS A 145 0.03 -10.97 15.66
C LYS A 145 1.46 -10.67 16.10
N MET A 146 2.18 -11.67 16.62
CA MET A 146 3.56 -11.48 17.08
C MET A 146 4.49 -11.10 15.92
N ALA A 147 4.36 -11.77 14.77
CA ALA A 147 5.15 -11.43 13.58
C ALA A 147 4.84 -10.03 13.06
N ASP A 148 3.55 -9.66 13.05
CA ASP A 148 3.08 -8.33 12.66
C ASP A 148 3.66 -7.24 13.57
N ASP A 149 3.50 -7.39 14.89
CA ASP A 149 3.99 -6.44 15.89
C ASP A 149 5.51 -6.27 15.78
N MET A 150 6.27 -7.35 15.50
CA MET A 150 7.72 -7.29 15.30
C MET A 150 8.10 -6.51 14.03
N ALA A 151 7.40 -6.74 12.93
CA ALA A 151 7.65 -6.06 11.66
C ALA A 151 7.34 -4.56 11.75
N LEU A 152 6.16 -4.22 12.28
CA LEU A 152 5.72 -2.84 12.49
C LEU A 152 6.69 -2.08 13.39
N ARG A 153 7.08 -2.64 14.54
CA ARG A 153 8.07 -2.03 15.43
C ARG A 153 9.42 -1.81 14.76
N ARG A 154 9.87 -2.75 13.93
CA ARG A 154 11.13 -2.62 13.19
C ARG A 154 11.08 -1.47 12.19
N MET A 155 9.96 -1.30 11.49
CA MET A 155 9.76 -0.17 10.56
C MET A 155 9.74 1.16 11.32
N GLU A 156 8.96 1.25 12.40
CA GLU A 156 8.87 2.45 13.25
C GLU A 156 10.24 2.87 13.79
N GLN A 157 11.03 1.92 14.31
CA GLN A 157 12.38 2.18 14.82
C GLN A 157 13.36 2.67 13.74
N ALA A 158 13.09 2.38 12.47
CA ALA A 158 13.92 2.81 11.36
C ALA A 158 13.55 4.21 10.82
N GLY A 159 12.46 4.81 11.30
CA GLY A 159 11.99 6.13 10.84
C GLY A 159 10.69 6.09 10.03
N VAL A 160 10.23 4.91 9.63
CA VAL A 160 8.99 4.74 8.87
C VAL A 160 7.80 5.11 9.74
N VAL A 161 6.91 5.96 9.23
CA VAL A 161 5.66 6.31 9.92
C VAL A 161 4.64 5.19 9.72
N LEU A 162 4.09 4.66 10.79
CA LEU A 162 2.96 3.73 10.73
C LEU A 162 1.64 4.52 10.75
N THR A 163 0.72 4.17 9.85
CA THR A 163 -0.59 4.81 9.72
C THR A 163 -1.67 3.76 9.49
N GLY A 164 -2.94 4.17 9.57
CA GLY A 164 -4.09 3.34 9.19
C GLY A 164 -4.80 3.87 7.95
N THR A 165 -5.61 3.04 7.29
CA THR A 165 -6.28 3.37 6.03
C THR A 165 -7.11 4.64 6.14
N ASN A 166 -7.93 4.77 7.18
CA ASN A 166 -8.75 5.98 7.37
C ASN A 166 -7.92 7.24 7.59
N GLN A 167 -6.80 7.11 8.31
CA GLN A 167 -5.92 8.24 8.60
C GLN A 167 -5.26 8.76 7.33
N ILE A 168 -4.69 7.89 6.50
CA ILE A 168 -4.03 8.31 5.27
C ILE A 168 -5.03 8.82 4.22
N ILE A 169 -6.24 8.24 4.14
CA ILE A 169 -7.29 8.75 3.23
C ILE A 169 -7.72 10.15 3.66
N ALA A 170 -7.95 10.38 4.96
CA ALA A 170 -8.27 11.70 5.48
C ALA A 170 -7.13 12.70 5.28
N GLU A 171 -5.88 12.26 5.47
CA GLU A 171 -4.71 13.08 5.22
C GLU A 171 -4.59 13.47 3.74
N LEU A 172 -4.87 12.55 2.81
CA LEU A 172 -4.82 12.83 1.38
C LEU A 172 -5.96 13.76 0.93
N ALA A 173 -7.18 13.51 1.40
CA ALA A 173 -8.35 14.32 1.08
C ALA A 173 -8.23 15.75 1.63
N GLY A 174 -7.88 15.91 2.91
CA GLY A 174 -7.66 17.19 3.58
C GLY A 174 -8.86 18.06 3.85
N ASP A 175 -9.78 18.12 2.91
CA ASP A 175 -10.99 18.92 2.97
C ASP A 175 -12.13 18.18 2.29
N TRP A 176 -13.08 17.72 3.10
CA TRP A 176 -14.27 16.99 2.67
C TRP A 176 -15.23 17.82 1.83
N SER A 177 -15.14 19.16 1.88
CA SER A 177 -16.00 20.05 1.11
C SER A 177 -15.57 20.22 -0.35
N THR A 178 -14.37 19.76 -0.71
CA THR A 178 -13.92 19.72 -2.10
C THR A 178 -14.68 18.65 -2.90
N PRO A 179 -14.78 18.78 -4.25
CA PRO A 179 -15.40 17.75 -5.07
C PRO A 179 -14.79 16.36 -4.84
N GLU A 180 -13.46 16.26 -4.81
CA GLU A 180 -12.74 15.01 -4.58
C GLU A 180 -12.94 14.50 -3.16
N GLY A 181 -12.87 15.38 -2.15
CA GLY A 181 -13.12 15.00 -0.75
C GLY A 181 -14.54 14.49 -0.52
N SER A 182 -15.54 15.12 -1.13
CA SER A 182 -16.94 14.67 -1.10
C SER A 182 -17.11 13.31 -1.79
N GLN A 183 -16.46 13.11 -2.94
CA GLN A 183 -16.48 11.82 -3.64
C GLN A 183 -15.84 10.72 -2.79
N ILE A 184 -14.67 10.96 -2.19
CA ILE A 184 -13.99 10.00 -1.30
C ILE A 184 -14.89 9.61 -0.12
N ILE A 185 -15.60 10.55 0.50
CA ILE A 185 -16.54 10.21 1.58
C ILE A 185 -17.63 9.27 1.06
N GLN A 186 -18.28 9.62 -0.05
CA GLN A 186 -19.47 8.94 -0.53
C GLN A 186 -19.16 7.56 -1.13
N GLU A 187 -18.04 7.44 -1.82
CA GLU A 187 -17.71 6.25 -2.62
C GLU A 187 -16.68 5.34 -1.92
N VAL A 188 -15.89 5.87 -0.99
CA VAL A 188 -14.81 5.10 -0.32
C VAL A 188 -15.08 4.93 1.17
N ILE A 189 -15.17 6.02 1.93
CA ILE A 189 -15.25 5.97 3.40
C ILE A 189 -16.59 5.40 3.87
N MET A 190 -17.72 5.93 3.40
CA MET A 190 -19.04 5.49 3.85
C MET A 190 -19.30 4.02 3.51
N PRO A 191 -19.04 3.54 2.27
CA PRO A 191 -19.19 2.12 1.95
C PRO A 191 -18.21 1.24 2.74
N GLY A 192 -16.96 1.69 2.92
CA GLY A 192 -15.95 0.93 3.68
C GLY A 192 -16.20 0.86 5.19
N LEU A 193 -16.87 1.84 5.81
CA LEU A 193 -17.14 1.80 7.24
C LEU A 193 -18.48 1.15 7.60
N LEU A 194 -19.45 1.17 6.68
CA LEU A 194 -20.82 0.73 6.94
C LEU A 194 -21.17 -0.62 6.31
N GLY A 195 -20.37 -1.10 5.35
CA GLY A 195 -20.47 -2.43 4.75
C GLY A 195 -19.59 -3.46 5.44
#